data_AF-A0A7R9BYL3-F1
#
_entry.id   AF-A0A7R9BYL3-F1
#
_cell.length_a   1.000
_cell.length_b   1.000
_cell.length_c   1.000
_cell.angle_alpha   90.00
_cell.angle_beta   90.00
_cell.angle_gamma   90.00
#
_symmetry.space_group_name_H-M   'P 1'
#
loop_
_entity.id
_entity.type
_entity.pdbx_description
1 polymer ?
#
loop_
_entity_poly.entity_id
_entity_poly.type
_entity_poly.pdbx_seq_one_letter_code
_entity_poly.pdbx_strand_id
1 'polypeptide(L)'
;MCGCGKMTPLSLVSWRILCLKVLLVFSSTSARPHCCGPRDGAVPDSAQHYLMTFGYLPQSDFEIGNLRTEEELINAIKEMQTFAGIPATGKIDEKTLKLMHTPRCGLPDVDKSFGGDRTRPKRYLLQGQRWPRTALTWT
;
A
#
# COMPACT_ATOMS: atom_id res chain seq x y z
N MET A 1 53.58 16.90 74.63
CA MET A 1 52.54 17.84 75.08
C MET A 1 51.48 17.95 73.99
N CYS A 2 50.23 17.63 74.36
CA CYS A 2 48.90 18.03 73.84
C CYS A 2 48.78 18.52 72.38
N GLY A 3 47.87 18.05 71.52
CA GLY A 3 46.57 17.40 71.72
C GLY A 3 45.41 18.36 71.39
N CYS A 4 44.52 17.92 70.49
CA CYS A 4 43.18 18.45 70.10
C CYS A 4 43.12 19.75 69.25
N GLY A 5 42.33 19.86 68.17
CA GLY A 5 41.39 18.95 67.54
C GLY A 5 40.15 19.69 67.00
N LYS A 6 39.84 19.44 65.71
CA LYS A 6 38.51 19.42 65.05
C LYS A 6 37.85 20.76 64.66
N MET A 7 37.54 20.93 63.37
CA MET A 7 36.22 20.64 62.78
C MET A 7 36.26 20.84 61.25
N THR A 8 35.66 19.89 60.53
CA THR A 8 35.51 19.82 59.07
C THR A 8 34.47 20.82 58.56
N PRO A 9 34.51 21.18 57.26
CA PRO A 9 33.41 20.72 56.40
C PRO A 9 33.91 20.30 55.00
N LEU A 10 34.13 18.99 54.83
CA LEU A 10 34.19 18.37 53.51
C LEU A 10 32.78 17.93 53.11
N SER A 11 31.94 18.85 52.61
CA SER A 11 30.64 18.45 52.04
C SER A 11 30.20 19.21 50.79
N LEU A 12 30.98 20.14 50.25
CA LEU A 12 30.55 20.96 49.11
C LEU A 12 31.34 20.78 47.81
N VAL A 13 32.41 19.97 47.82
CA VAL A 13 33.23 19.76 46.61
C VAL A 13 32.90 18.43 45.90
N SER A 14 32.20 17.51 46.56
CA SER A 14 31.90 16.17 46.01
C SER A 14 30.84 16.18 44.89
N TRP A 15 29.91 17.15 44.88
CA TRP A 15 28.86 17.20 43.85
C TRP A 15 29.35 17.78 42.51
N ARG A 16 30.35 18.68 42.53
CA ARG A 16 30.87 19.30 41.30
C ARG A 16 31.66 18.33 40.43
N ILE A 17 32.25 17.29 41.02
CA ILE A 17 33.03 16.28 40.29
C ILE A 17 32.13 15.16 39.75
N LEU A 18 30.96 14.92 40.37
CA LEU A 18 29.99 13.95 39.87
C LEU A 18 29.33 14.40 38.55
N CYS A 19 29.08 15.70 38.36
CA CYS A 19 28.52 16.22 37.10
C CYS A 19 29.49 16.16 35.92
N LEU A 20 30.80 16.28 36.14
CA LEU A 20 31.76 16.24 35.03
C LEU A 20 32.01 14.82 34.49
N LYS A 21 31.78 13.78 35.31
CA LYS A 21 31.83 12.37 34.85
C LYS A 21 30.55 11.89 34.16
N VAL A 22 29.47 12.67 34.14
CA VAL A 22 28.27 12.38 33.33
C VAL A 22 28.48 12.74 31.84
N LEU A 23 29.48 13.57 31.52
CA LEU A 23 29.81 13.93 30.13
C LEU A 23 30.73 12.91 29.41
N LEU A 24 31.10 11.81 30.05
CA LEU A 24 31.92 10.73 29.44
C LEU A 24 31.16 9.41 29.23
N VAL A 25 29.82 9.42 29.19
CA VAL A 25 29.01 8.26 28.73
C VAL A 25 27.81 8.72 27.88
N PHE A 26 28.02 9.70 27.00
CA PHE A 26 27.13 9.92 25.86
C PHE A 26 27.89 9.62 24.57
N SER A 27 28.60 8.49 24.55
CA SER A 27 29.11 7.91 23.31
C SER A 27 27.91 7.40 22.51
N SER A 28 27.50 8.23 21.56
CA SER A 28 26.69 7.96 20.38
C SER A 28 26.04 6.57 20.34
N THR A 29 24.79 6.49 20.79
CA THR A 29 23.87 5.51 20.22
C THR A 29 23.67 5.89 18.75
N SER A 30 24.53 5.37 17.87
CA SER A 30 24.14 5.16 16.48
C SER A 30 23.05 4.08 16.52
N ALA A 31 21.84 4.45 16.94
CA ALA A 31 20.66 3.87 16.35
C ALA A 31 20.78 4.23 14.88
N ARG A 32 21.33 3.29 14.09
CA ARG A 32 21.16 3.35 12.64
C ARG A 32 19.68 3.62 12.46
N PRO A 33 19.26 4.70 11.78
CA PRO A 33 17.91 4.68 11.26
C PRO A 33 17.87 3.37 10.48
N HIS A 34 17.09 2.41 10.97
CA HIS A 34 16.60 1.38 10.09
C HIS A 34 16.04 2.20 8.94
N CYS A 35 16.70 2.10 7.80
CA CYS A 35 16.19 2.63 6.57
C CYS A 35 14.91 1.85 6.33
N CYS A 36 13.81 2.26 6.97
CA CYS A 36 12.49 2.06 6.46
C CYS A 36 12.42 2.99 5.25
N GLY A 37 13.11 2.58 4.19
CA GLY A 37 12.75 3.01 2.86
C GLY A 37 11.28 2.61 2.64
N PRO A 38 10.56 3.34 1.78
CA PRO A 38 9.25 2.90 1.33
C PRO A 38 9.36 1.42 0.92
N ARG A 39 8.48 0.56 1.44
CA ARG A 39 8.32 -0.79 0.89
C ARG A 39 7.83 -0.60 -0.54
N ASP A 40 8.72 -0.74 -1.51
CA ASP A 40 8.44 -0.63 -2.96
C ASP A 40 7.42 -1.68 -3.48
N GLY A 41 6.82 -2.48 -2.60
CA GLY A 41 5.78 -3.48 -2.91
C GLY A 41 4.45 -3.27 -2.17
N ALA A 42 4.32 -2.24 -1.33
CA ALA A 42 3.04 -1.95 -0.68
C ALA A 42 2.14 -1.18 -1.66
N VAL A 43 1.32 -1.91 -2.40
CA VAL A 43 0.26 -1.34 -3.24
C VAL A 43 -0.72 -0.57 -2.33
N PRO A 44 -1.00 0.71 -2.60
CA PRO A 44 -1.91 1.49 -1.76
C PRO A 44 -3.30 0.85 -1.76
N ASP A 45 -4.01 0.93 -0.63
CA ASP A 45 -5.37 0.37 -0.49
C ASP A 45 -6.33 0.91 -1.56
N SER A 46 -6.13 2.16 -1.97
CA SER A 46 -6.87 2.80 -3.07
C SER A 46 -6.71 2.06 -4.41
N ALA A 47 -5.54 1.47 -4.67
CA ALA A 47 -5.30 0.73 -5.89
C ALA A 47 -5.90 -0.67 -5.88
N GLN A 48 -5.93 -1.33 -4.72
CA GLN A 48 -6.63 -2.60 -4.59
C GLN A 48 -8.13 -2.42 -4.82
N HIS A 49 -8.73 -1.39 -4.24
CA HIS A 49 -10.14 -1.06 -4.44
C HIS A 49 -10.45 -0.77 -5.92
N TYR A 50 -9.57 -0.04 -6.61
CA TYR A 50 -9.70 0.21 -8.05
C TYR A 50 -9.73 -1.09 -8.85
N LEU A 51 -8.77 -2.00 -8.60
CA LEU A 51 -8.68 -3.28 -9.29
C LEU A 51 -9.91 -4.18 -9.04
N MET A 52 -10.50 -4.11 -7.84
CA MET A 52 -11.75 -4.82 -7.52
C MET A 52 -12.96 -4.22 -8.24
N THR A 53 -13.08 -2.90 -8.25
CA THR A 53 -14.21 -2.17 -8.87
C THR A 53 -14.36 -2.53 -10.35
N PHE A 54 -13.23 -2.72 -11.03
CA PHE A 54 -13.21 -2.96 -12.48
C PHE A 54 -13.02 -4.41 -12.89
N GLY A 55 -13.08 -5.33 -11.93
CA GLY A 55 -13.12 -6.77 -12.19
C GLY A 55 -11.75 -7.45 -12.38
N TYR A 56 -10.64 -6.72 -12.21
CA TYR A 56 -9.29 -7.30 -12.28
C TYR A 56 -8.99 -8.18 -11.07
N LEU A 57 -9.48 -7.82 -9.89
CA LEU A 57 -9.33 -8.59 -8.65
C LEU A 57 -10.71 -9.06 -8.13
N PRO A 58 -10.85 -10.28 -7.57
CA PRO A 58 -12.09 -10.69 -6.92
C PRO A 58 -12.38 -9.80 -5.70
N GLN A 59 -13.66 -9.55 -5.44
CA GLN A 59 -14.10 -8.88 -4.22
C GLN A 59 -13.72 -9.74 -3.01
N SER A 60 -13.16 -9.13 -1.97
CA SER A 60 -12.85 -9.85 -0.73
C SER A 60 -14.12 -10.12 0.06
N ASP A 61 -14.42 -11.38 0.35
CA ASP A 61 -15.44 -11.74 1.33
C ASP A 61 -14.98 -11.34 2.73
N PHE A 62 -15.88 -10.82 3.57
CA PHE A 62 -15.57 -10.43 4.95
C PHE A 62 -15.03 -11.61 5.79
N GLU A 63 -15.38 -12.84 5.42
CA GLU A 63 -14.97 -14.08 6.11
C GLU A 63 -13.53 -14.48 5.77
N ILE A 64 -13.06 -14.15 4.56
CA ILE A 64 -11.71 -14.42 4.08
C ILE A 64 -11.01 -13.07 4.03
N GLY A 65 -10.56 -12.60 5.19
CA GLY A 65 -9.78 -11.36 5.31
C GLY A 65 -8.75 -11.25 4.18
N ASN A 66 -8.45 -10.03 3.71
CA ASN A 66 -7.75 -9.65 2.47
C ASN A 66 -6.32 -10.23 2.27
N LEU A 67 -6.15 -11.53 2.44
CA LEU A 67 -4.95 -12.32 2.18
C LEU A 67 -4.92 -12.56 0.67
N ARG A 68 -4.23 -11.66 -0.02
CA ARG A 68 -3.93 -11.79 -1.45
C ARG A 68 -2.45 -12.09 -1.63
N THR A 69 -2.13 -12.92 -2.61
CA THR A 69 -0.74 -13.13 -2.98
C THR A 69 -0.25 -11.92 -3.77
N GLU A 70 1.03 -11.60 -3.61
CA GLU A 70 1.66 -10.53 -4.39
C GLU A 70 1.57 -10.82 -5.90
N GLU A 71 1.67 -12.09 -6.28
CA GLU A 71 1.54 -12.55 -7.67
C GLU A 71 0.16 -12.25 -8.27
N GLU A 72 -0.93 -12.46 -7.51
CA GLU A 72 -2.28 -12.16 -7.96
C GLU A 72 -2.45 -10.66 -8.24
N LEU A 73 -1.87 -9.83 -7.37
CA LEU A 73 -1.91 -8.39 -7.51
C LEU A 73 -1.10 -7.90 -8.72
N ILE A 74 0.11 -8.42 -8.90
CA ILE A 74 0.95 -8.12 -10.07
C ILE A 74 0.23 -8.51 -11.36
N ASN A 75 -0.42 -9.67 -11.39
CA ASN A 75 -1.17 -10.13 -12.56
C ASN A 75 -2.38 -9.23 -12.85
N ALA A 76 -3.14 -8.83 -11.82
CA ALA A 76 -4.25 -7.89 -11.97
C ALA A 76 -3.79 -6.53 -12.52
N ILE A 77 -2.65 -6.02 -12.03
CA ILE A 77 -2.06 -4.77 -12.54
C ILE A 77 -1.65 -4.93 -14.01
N LYS A 78 -1.03 -6.05 -14.38
CA LYS A 78 -0.68 -6.32 -15.78
C LYS A 78 -1.90 -6.36 -16.68
N GLU A 79 -2.97 -7.06 -16.28
CA GLU A 79 -4.21 -7.13 -17.06
C GLU A 79 -4.81 -5.73 -17.28
N MET A 80 -4.87 -4.92 -16.22
CA MET A 80 -5.31 -3.53 -16.31
C MET A 80 -4.43 -2.70 -17.26
N GLN A 81 -3.10 -2.82 -17.15
CA GLN A 81 -2.16 -2.12 -18.01
C GLN A 81 -2.31 -2.54 -19.49
N THR A 82 -2.52 -3.83 -19.75
CA THR A 82 -2.77 -4.32 -21.12
C THR A 82 -4.08 -3.80 -21.70
N PHE A 83 -5.15 -3.74 -20.90
CA PHE A 83 -6.43 -3.18 -21.32
C PHE A 83 -6.32 -1.69 -21.67
N ALA A 84 -5.55 -0.96 -20.86
CA ALA A 84 -5.24 0.44 -21.06
C ALA A 84 -4.28 0.75 -22.22
N GLY A 85 -3.64 -0.27 -22.81
CA GLY A 85 -2.63 -0.08 -23.85
C GLY A 85 -1.31 0.54 -23.34
N ILE A 86 -1.02 0.44 -22.04
CA ILE A 86 0.25 0.87 -21.43
C ILE A 86 1.14 -0.36 -21.17
N PRO A 87 2.47 -0.21 -21.02
CA PRO A 87 3.35 -1.37 -20.82
C PRO A 87 2.97 -2.16 -19.55
N ALA A 88 2.87 -3.48 -19.68
CA ALA A 88 2.49 -4.41 -18.62
C ALA A 88 3.66 -4.70 -17.66
N THR A 89 4.05 -3.70 -16.88
CA THR A 89 5.12 -3.80 -15.88
C THR A 89 4.70 -4.59 -14.65
N GLY A 90 3.40 -4.62 -14.33
CA GLY A 90 2.86 -5.21 -13.11
C GLY A 90 3.18 -4.39 -11.85
N LYS A 91 3.65 -3.15 -12.04
CA LYS A 91 3.91 -2.18 -10.97
C LYS A 91 3.08 -0.93 -11.20
N ILE A 92 2.81 -0.21 -10.13
CA ILE A 92 2.05 1.04 -10.20
C ILE A 92 3.02 2.16 -10.56
N ASP A 93 3.25 2.33 -11.86
CA ASP A 93 4.06 3.41 -12.41
C ASP A 93 3.27 4.73 -12.47
N GLU A 94 3.95 5.86 -12.69
CA GLU A 94 3.28 7.16 -12.82
C GLU A 94 2.19 7.19 -13.91
N LYS A 95 2.41 6.47 -15.02
CA LYS A 95 1.42 6.32 -16.09
C LYS A 95 0.18 5.57 -15.61
N THR A 96 0.39 4.53 -14.80
CA THR A 96 -0.68 3.74 -14.19
C THR A 96 -1.45 4.55 -13.16
N LEU A 97 -0.77 5.35 -12.34
CA LEU A 97 -1.44 6.29 -11.41
C LEU A 97 -2.29 7.31 -12.15
N LYS A 98 -1.74 7.95 -13.19
CA LYS A 98 -2.50 8.90 -14.03
C LYS A 98 -3.76 8.25 -14.58
N LEU A 99 -3.65 7.01 -15.07
CA LEU A 99 -4.79 6.24 -15.56
C LEU A 99 -5.84 6.02 -14.47
N MET A 100 -5.43 5.57 -13.30
CA MET A 100 -6.35 5.31 -12.18
C MET A 100 -7.08 6.57 -11.70
N HIS A 101 -6.46 7.74 -11.86
CA HIS A 101 -7.07 9.03 -11.53
C HIS A 101 -7.96 9.61 -12.63
N THR A 102 -7.94 9.04 -13.84
CA THR A 102 -8.83 9.54 -14.90
C THR A 102 -10.30 9.19 -14.59
N PRO A 103 -11.23 10.15 -14.72
CA PRO A 103 -12.65 9.87 -14.54
C PRO A 103 -13.13 8.92 -15.65
N ARG A 104 -13.86 7.87 -15.27
CA ARG A 104 -14.31 6.80 -16.17
C ARG A 104 -15.72 6.32 -15.82
N CYS A 105 -16.27 5.44 -16.64
CA CYS A 105 -17.50 4.73 -16.31
C CYS A 105 -17.25 3.70 -15.18
N GLY A 106 -18.29 3.44 -14.38
CA GLY A 106 -18.28 2.44 -13.31
C GLY A 106 -18.53 1.00 -13.78
N LEU A 107 -18.61 0.77 -15.10
CA LEU A 107 -18.78 -0.57 -15.66
C LEU A 107 -17.42 -1.31 -15.58
N PRO A 108 -17.38 -2.58 -15.16
CA PRO A 108 -16.14 -3.35 -15.10
C PRO A 108 -15.57 -3.62 -16.50
N ASP A 109 -14.25 -3.70 -16.57
CA ASP A 109 -13.52 -3.93 -17.83
C ASP A 109 -13.47 -5.43 -18.17
N VAL A 110 -13.50 -6.27 -17.14
CA VAL A 110 -13.44 -7.73 -17.27
C VAL A 110 -14.65 -8.36 -16.59
N ASP A 111 -15.57 -8.86 -17.41
CA ASP A 111 -16.73 -9.60 -16.92
C ASP A 111 -16.36 -11.05 -16.58
N LYS A 112 -15.91 -11.29 -15.34
CA LYS A 112 -15.64 -12.65 -14.85
C LYS A 112 -16.91 -13.47 -14.59
N SER A 113 -18.09 -12.84 -14.58
CA SER A 113 -19.40 -13.47 -14.33
C SER A 113 -19.90 -14.34 -15.49
N PHE A 114 -19.45 -14.10 -16.72
CA PHE A 114 -19.91 -14.83 -17.90
C PHE A 114 -18.93 -15.92 -18.33
N GLY A 115 -18.65 -16.89 -17.43
CA GLY A 115 -18.10 -18.19 -17.78
C GLY A 115 -16.79 -18.17 -18.57
N GLY A 116 -15.67 -18.27 -17.84
CA GLY A 116 -14.32 -18.30 -18.38
C GLY A 116 -14.11 -19.29 -19.50
N ASP A 117 -13.75 -18.79 -20.67
CA ASP A 117 -12.68 -19.35 -21.49
C ASP A 117 -12.22 -18.25 -22.46
N ARG A 118 -10.91 -18.10 -22.62
CA ARG A 118 -10.30 -17.16 -23.59
C ARG A 118 -10.48 -17.66 -25.05
N THR A 119 -11.32 -18.67 -25.25
CA THR A 119 -11.58 -19.33 -26.53
C THR A 119 -12.74 -18.65 -27.27
N ARG A 120 -12.38 -17.78 -28.22
CA ARG A 120 -13.17 -17.38 -29.41
C ARG A 120 -14.57 -16.75 -29.13
N PRO A 121 -14.86 -15.55 -29.67
CA PRO A 121 -16.12 -14.86 -29.39
C PRO A 121 -17.36 -15.70 -29.74
N LYS A 122 -18.35 -15.69 -28.84
CA LYS A 122 -19.74 -15.91 -29.19
C LYS A 122 -20.11 -14.90 -30.27
N ARG A 123 -20.34 -15.36 -31.50
CA ARG A 123 -20.71 -14.53 -32.65
C ARG A 123 -21.97 -13.69 -32.41
N TYR A 124 -22.80 -14.09 -31.44
CA TYR A 124 -23.94 -13.36 -30.92
C TYR A 124 -24.12 -13.70 -29.43
N LEU A 125 -24.32 -12.71 -28.57
CA LEU A 125 -24.95 -12.94 -27.27
C LEU A 125 -26.43 -13.27 -27.53
N LEU A 126 -26.79 -14.56 -27.44
CA LEU A 126 -28.13 -15.07 -27.77
C LEU A 126 -29.25 -14.53 -26.86
N GLN A 127 -28.91 -13.95 -25.70
CA GLN A 127 -29.88 -13.36 -24.77
C GLN A 127 -29.68 -11.84 -24.61
N GLY A 128 -30.59 -11.07 -25.19
CA GLY A 128 -31.28 -9.98 -24.48
C GLY A 128 -30.64 -8.61 -24.35
N GLN A 129 -29.48 -8.30 -24.96
CA GLN A 129 -28.94 -6.93 -24.95
C GLN A 129 -29.59 -6.00 -25.99
N ARG A 130 -30.47 -6.53 -26.84
CA ARG A 130 -31.21 -5.73 -27.81
C ARG A 130 -32.54 -5.32 -27.20
N TRP A 131 -32.79 -4.02 -27.16
CA TRP A 131 -34.11 -3.51 -26.84
C TRP A 131 -35.15 -4.14 -27.78
N PRO A 132 -36.25 -4.72 -27.24
CA PRO A 132 -37.26 -5.40 -28.06
C PRO A 132 -38.01 -4.42 -28.99
N ARG A 133 -37.94 -3.11 -28.69
CA ARG A 133 -38.48 -2.02 -29.51
C ARG A 133 -37.39 -1.00 -29.81
N THR A 134 -37.49 -0.34 -30.95
CA THR A 134 -36.54 0.68 -31.42
C THR A 134 -36.91 2.10 -30.96
N ALA A 135 -38.18 2.34 -30.65
CA ALA A 135 -38.63 3.59 -30.04
C ALA A 135 -38.36 3.55 -28.53
N LEU A 136 -37.23 4.14 -28.13
CA LEU A 136 -36.81 4.25 -26.73
C LEU A 136 -37.32 5.57 -26.15
N THR A 137 -37.96 5.52 -24.98
CA THR A 137 -38.36 6.70 -24.20
C THR A 137 -37.54 6.76 -22.92
N TRP A 138 -37.09 7.96 -22.53
CA TRP A 138 -36.34 8.22 -21.30
C TRP A 138 -37.00 9.37 -20.52
N THR A 139 -36.82 9.39 -19.20
CA THR A 139 -37.34 10.42 -18.28
C THR A 139 -36.21 11.12 -17.56
#